data_AF-A0A838TBN6-F1
#
_entry.id   AF-A0A838TBN6-F1
#
_cell.length_a   1.000
_cell.length_b   1.000
_cell.length_c   1.000
_cell.angle_alpha   90.00
_cell.angle_beta   90.00
_cell.angle_gamma   90.00
#
_symmetry.space_group_name_H-M   'P 1'
#
loop_
_entity.id
_entity.type
_entity.pdbx_description
1 polymer ?
#
loop_
_entity_poly.entity_id
_entity_poly.type
_entity_poly.pdbx_seq_one_letter_code
_entity_poly.pdbx_strand_id
1 'polypeptide(L)'
;MTIFINTFLFPVVTILLCWRLGFVKSLYMKEQQERLVPYLVTGVFYIWAYVVFRKSGLPEILNITILGATITLFAIFILNIFQKVSIHAGAMGCMVIITLFMCLLSPSNYSMVLILMILLGGAVGSSRLMLNAHDSAEVFIGYFIGVMGQLVALNFY
;
A
#
# COMPACT_ATOMS: atom_id res chain seq x y z
N MET A 1 5.55 -0.04 -17.81
CA MET A 1 6.97 -0.15 -17.41
C MET A 1 7.37 0.93 -16.40
N THR A 2 7.08 2.21 -16.66
CA THR A 2 7.42 3.34 -15.76
C THR A 2 6.81 3.25 -14.35
N ILE A 3 5.59 2.71 -14.22
CA ILE A 3 4.94 2.50 -12.92
C ILE A 3 5.76 1.55 -12.04
N PHE A 4 6.08 0.36 -12.54
CA PHE A 4 6.86 -0.64 -11.81
C PHE A 4 8.23 -0.11 -11.35
N ILE A 5 8.91 0.68 -12.20
CA ILE A 5 10.20 1.26 -11.85
C ILE A 5 10.07 2.20 -10.64
N ASN A 6 9.07 3.08 -10.65
CA ASN A 6 8.89 4.07 -9.58
C ASN A 6 8.30 3.49 -8.29
N THR A 7 7.31 2.59 -8.39
CA THR A 7 6.58 2.10 -7.21
C THR A 7 7.15 0.84 -6.59
N PHE A 8 8.07 0.15 -7.28
CA PHE A 8 8.69 -1.09 -6.77
C PHE A 8 10.22 -1.06 -6.86
N LEU A 9 10.78 -0.90 -8.06
CA LEU A 9 12.23 -1.06 -8.26
C LEU A 9 13.05 -0.04 -7.46
N PHE A 10 12.71 1.25 -7.54
CA PHE A 10 13.43 2.30 -6.83
C PHE A 10 13.31 2.20 -5.30
N PRO A 11 12.13 1.98 -4.70
CA PRO A 11 12.03 1.69 -3.27
C PRO A 11 12.89 0.51 -2.83
N VAL A 12 12.83 -0.62 -3.54
CA VAL A 12 13.58 -1.83 -3.16
C VAL A 12 15.09 -1.61 -3.24
N VAL A 13 15.59 -1.02 -4.33
CA VAL A 13 17.02 -0.70 -4.48
C VAL A 13 17.48 0.23 -3.36
N THR A 14 16.68 1.26 -3.04
CA THR A 14 17.02 2.20 -1.97
C THR A 14 17.02 1.53 -0.60
N ILE A 15 16.05 0.66 -0.30
CA ILE A 15 16.01 -0.10 0.96
C ILE A 15 17.25 -1.01 1.08
N LEU A 16 17.65 -1.69 0.00
CA LEU A 16 18.86 -2.53 -0.01
C LEU A 16 20.13 -1.70 0.23
N LEU A 17 20.21 -0.49 -0.33
CA LEU A 17 21.30 0.45 -0.07
C LEU A 17 21.30 0.92 1.39
N CYS A 18 20.14 1.30 1.94
CA CYS A 18 20.00 1.69 3.34
C CYS A 18 20.45 0.57 4.29
N TRP A 19 20.13 -0.68 3.97
CA TRP A 19 20.62 -1.84 4.72
C TRP A 19 22.14 -1.98 4.60
N ARG A 20 22.71 -1.88 3.39
CA ARG A 20 24.16 -2.01 3.18
C ARG A 20 24.98 -0.90 3.85
N LEU A 21 24.41 0.29 3.95
CA LEU A 21 25.01 1.47 4.60
C LEU A 21 24.80 1.51 6.13
N GLY A 22 24.09 0.54 6.70
CA GLY A 22 23.88 0.43 8.14
C GLY A 22 22.73 1.28 8.72
N PHE A 23 21.92 1.93 7.88
CA PHE A 23 20.72 2.66 8.31
C PHE A 23 19.56 1.72 8.71
N VAL A 24 19.51 0.53 8.13
CA VAL A 24 18.56 -0.54 8.49
C VAL A 24 19.36 -1.74 8.97
N LYS A 25 19.08 -2.24 10.18
CA LYS A 25 19.85 -3.34 10.79
C LYS A 25 19.54 -4.69 10.15
N SER A 26 18.29 -4.91 9.71
CA SER A 26 17.84 -6.18 9.15
C SER A 26 16.77 -5.97 8.08
N LEU A 27 16.86 -6.72 6.99
CA LEU A 27 15.82 -6.76 5.95
C LEU A 27 14.50 -7.38 6.44
N TYR A 28 14.55 -8.18 7.52
CA TYR A 28 13.35 -8.76 8.12
C TYR A 28 12.55 -7.76 8.97
N MET A 29 13.15 -6.61 9.33
CA MET A 29 12.50 -5.52 10.06
C MET A 29 11.69 -6.02 11.27
N LYS A 30 12.38 -6.74 12.17
CA LYS A 30 11.76 -7.40 13.32
C LYS A 30 11.16 -6.38 14.28
N GLU A 31 11.88 -5.28 14.47
CA GLU A 31 11.45 -4.19 15.31
C GLU A 31 10.61 -3.17 14.53
N GLN A 32 9.59 -2.62 15.18
CA GLN A 32 8.72 -1.59 14.61
C GLN A 32 9.51 -0.35 14.16
N GLN A 33 10.56 0.00 14.91
CA GLN A 33 11.44 1.14 14.66
C GLN A 33 12.26 0.96 13.36
N GLU A 34 12.59 -0.28 12.98
CA GLU A 34 13.33 -0.58 11.75
C GLU A 34 12.50 -0.34 10.49
N ARG A 35 11.16 -0.23 10.62
CA ARG A 35 10.22 0.01 9.52
C ARG A 35 10.09 1.48 9.15
N LEU A 36 10.57 2.40 10.01
CA LEU A 36 10.46 3.85 9.81
C LEU A 36 11.19 4.31 8.53
N VAL A 37 12.44 3.90 8.35
CA VAL A 37 13.25 4.24 7.16
C VAL A 37 12.65 3.63 5.88
N PRO A 38 12.33 2.32 5.83
CA PRO A 38 11.64 1.73 4.68
C PRO A 38 10.33 2.43 4.29
N TYR A 39 9.50 2.81 5.26
CA TYR A 39 8.24 3.51 5.00
C TYR A 39 8.47 4.91 4.43
N LEU A 40 9.40 5.69 4.99
CA LEU A 40 9.73 7.01 4.48
C LEU A 40 10.29 6.96 3.05
N VAL A 41 11.26 6.07 2.81
CA VAL A 41 11.86 5.89 1.48
C VAL A 41 10.79 5.52 0.45
N THR A 42 9.95 4.53 0.77
CA THR A 42 8.86 4.11 -0.11
C THR A 42 7.85 5.25 -0.33
N GLY A 43 7.53 6.01 0.73
CA GLY A 43 6.60 7.14 0.68
C GLY A 43 7.05 8.26 -0.24
N VAL A 44 8.34 8.60 -0.23
CA VAL A 44 8.91 9.59 -1.14
C VAL A 44 8.74 9.17 -2.60
N PHE A 45 9.03 7.90 -2.93
CA PHE A 45 8.84 7.39 -4.29
C PHE A 45 7.37 7.32 -4.71
N TYR A 46 6.45 7.05 -3.78
CA TYR A 46 5.01 7.07 -4.04
C TYR A 46 4.49 8.49 -4.31
N ILE A 47 4.94 9.49 -3.55
CA ILE A 47 4.66 10.91 -3.84
C ILE A 47 5.22 11.28 -5.22
N TRP A 48 6.48 10.91 -5.50
CA TRP A 48 7.12 11.17 -6.78
C TRP A 48 6.34 10.54 -7.94
N ALA A 49 5.95 9.26 -7.80
CA ALA A 49 5.14 8.54 -8.77
C ALA A 49 3.82 9.27 -9.03
N TYR A 50 3.12 9.72 -7.99
CA TYR A 50 1.89 10.49 -8.13
C TYR A 50 2.10 11.79 -8.93
N VAL A 51 3.12 12.58 -8.59
CA VAL A 51 3.41 13.86 -9.26
C VAL A 51 3.75 13.66 -10.74
N VAL A 52 4.53 12.64 -11.07
CA VAL A 52 4.89 12.32 -12.47
C VAL A 52 3.67 11.83 -13.24
N PHE A 53 2.93 10.86 -12.70
CA PHE A 53 1.83 10.22 -13.41
C PHE A 53 0.62 11.13 -13.61
N ARG A 54 0.36 12.05 -12.66
CA ARG A 54 -0.68 13.08 -12.83
C ARG A 54 -0.46 13.95 -14.07
N LYS A 55 0.80 14.17 -14.48
CA LYS A 55 1.16 14.96 -15.67
C LYS A 55 1.33 14.12 -16.94
N SER A 56 1.17 12.80 -16.86
CA SER A 56 1.52 11.85 -17.93
C SER A 56 0.36 11.48 -18.87
N GLY A 57 -0.84 12.01 -18.63
CA GLY A 57 -2.04 11.64 -19.41
C GLY A 57 -2.51 10.19 -19.19
N LEU A 58 -2.08 9.54 -18.09
CA LEU A 58 -2.51 8.20 -17.72
C LEU A 58 -3.98 8.17 -17.28
N PRO A 59 -4.65 7.00 -17.34
CA PRO A 59 -6.01 6.85 -16.86
C PRO A 59 -6.17 7.33 -15.41
N GLU A 60 -7.24 8.07 -15.17
CA GLU A 60 -7.51 8.72 -13.88
C GLU A 60 -7.54 7.72 -12.70
N ILE A 61 -8.10 6.53 -12.92
CA ILE A 61 -8.13 5.44 -11.94
C ILE A 61 -6.74 5.10 -11.40
N LEU A 62 -5.70 5.23 -12.21
CA LEU A 62 -4.31 4.95 -11.84
C LEU A 62 -3.77 6.04 -10.91
N ASN A 63 -4.10 7.31 -11.19
CA ASN A 63 -3.76 8.43 -10.32
C ASN A 63 -4.49 8.32 -8.98
N ILE A 64 -5.78 7.95 -8.98
CA ILE A 64 -6.57 7.71 -7.76
C ILE A 64 -5.96 6.55 -6.96
N THR A 65 -5.55 5.47 -7.62
CA THR A 65 -4.93 4.30 -6.96
C THR A 65 -3.60 4.66 -6.30
N ILE A 66 -2.73 5.39 -7.00
CA ILE A 66 -1.42 5.78 -6.46
C ILE A 66 -1.58 6.79 -5.33
N LEU A 67 -2.48 7.77 -5.47
CA LEU A 67 -2.77 8.72 -4.40
C LEU A 67 -3.32 8.01 -3.16
N GLY A 68 -4.29 7.10 -3.33
CA GLY A 68 -4.87 6.33 -2.23
C GLY A 68 -3.85 5.47 -1.51
N ALA A 69 -3.01 4.74 -2.26
CA ALA A 69 -1.92 3.97 -1.70
C ALA A 69 -0.88 4.86 -0.97
N THR A 70 -0.62 6.06 -1.48
CA THR A 70 0.26 7.04 -0.83
C THR A 70 -0.32 7.50 0.51
N ILE A 71 -1.60 7.87 0.54
CA ILE A 71 -2.31 8.28 1.77
C ILE A 71 -2.31 7.14 2.79
N THR A 72 -2.65 5.92 2.36
CA THR A 72 -2.63 4.72 3.21
C THR A 72 -1.23 4.46 3.76
N LEU A 73 -0.18 4.56 2.93
CA LEU A 73 1.20 4.36 3.35
C LEU A 73 1.61 5.35 4.45
N PHE A 74 1.29 6.64 4.28
CA PHE A 74 1.61 7.65 5.31
C PHE A 74 0.75 7.52 6.57
N ALA A 75 -0.52 7.16 6.44
CA ALA A 75 -1.39 6.91 7.59
C ALA A 75 -0.89 5.71 8.41
N ILE A 76 -0.53 4.60 7.73
CA ILE A 76 0.08 3.43 8.38
C ILE A 76 1.45 3.79 8.94
N PHE A 77 2.26 4.60 8.26
CA PHE A 77 3.54 5.07 8.78
C PHE A 77 3.38 5.81 10.11
N ILE A 78 2.46 6.78 10.20
CA ILE A 78 2.20 7.55 11.42
C ILE A 78 1.68 6.64 12.54
N LEU A 79 0.69 5.79 12.26
CA LEU A 79 0.13 4.88 13.27
C LEU A 79 1.16 3.84 13.72
N ASN A 80 2.03 3.40 12.83
CA ASN A 80 3.14 2.50 13.12
C ASN A 80 4.26 3.15 13.96
N ILE A 81 4.12 4.40 14.41
CA ILE A 81 4.95 4.95 15.49
C ILE A 81 4.40 4.53 16.86
N PHE A 82 3.07 4.37 16.98
CA PHE A 82 2.38 4.10 18.24
C PHE A 82 2.02 2.62 18.42
N GLN A 83 1.55 1.97 17.36
CA GLN A 83 1.12 0.57 17.37
C GLN A 83 1.49 -0.09 16.05
N LYS A 84 1.93 -1.35 16.07
CA LYS A 84 2.23 -2.08 14.84
C LYS A 84 0.97 -2.20 13.99
N VAL A 85 1.08 -1.89 12.70
CA VAL A 85 -0.03 -2.01 11.73
C VAL A 85 0.46 -2.74 10.49
N SER A 86 -0.38 -3.63 9.96
CA SER A 86 -0.04 -4.41 8.77
C SER A 86 -0.20 -3.58 7.49
N ILE A 87 0.92 -3.16 6.92
CA ILE A 87 0.95 -2.47 5.61
C ILE A 87 0.42 -3.33 4.48
N HIS A 88 0.59 -4.65 4.56
CA HIS A 88 0.09 -5.58 3.55
C HIS A 88 -1.43 -5.65 3.56
N ALA A 89 -2.05 -5.62 4.75
CA ALA A 89 -3.49 -5.51 4.88
C ALA A 89 -4.00 -4.16 4.34
N GLY A 90 -3.28 -3.08 4.59
CA GLY A 90 -3.56 -1.77 3.99
C GLY A 90 -3.56 -1.79 2.47
N ALA A 91 -2.51 -2.33 1.85
CA ALA A 91 -2.42 -2.45 0.40
C ALA A 91 -3.56 -3.30 -0.20
N MET A 92 -3.90 -4.42 0.45
CA MET A 92 -5.04 -5.25 0.01
C MET A 92 -6.38 -4.53 0.20
N GLY A 93 -6.54 -3.74 1.26
CA GLY A 93 -7.71 -2.87 1.47
C GLY A 93 -7.89 -1.87 0.33
N CYS A 94 -6.81 -1.20 -0.11
CA CYS A 94 -6.84 -0.31 -1.28
C CYS A 94 -7.26 -1.06 -2.55
N MET A 95 -6.70 -2.24 -2.80
CA MET A 95 -7.00 -3.04 -4.00
C MET A 95 -8.45 -3.53 -4.03
N VAL A 96 -9.00 -3.96 -2.90
CA VAL A 96 -10.39 -4.42 -2.83
C VAL A 96 -11.35 -3.27 -3.11
N ILE A 97 -11.17 -2.13 -2.45
CA ILE A 97 -12.11 -1.02 -2.61
C ILE A 97 -12.03 -0.37 -4.00
N ILE A 98 -10.83 -0.22 -4.58
CA ILE A 98 -10.71 0.33 -5.94
C ILE A 98 -11.37 -0.59 -6.97
N THR A 99 -11.21 -1.91 -6.82
CA THR A 99 -11.85 -2.89 -7.71
C THR A 99 -13.37 -2.89 -7.53
N LEU A 100 -13.86 -2.69 -6.30
CA LEU A 100 -15.30 -2.52 -6.04
C LEU A 100 -15.83 -1.29 -6.80
N PHE A 101 -15.13 -0.15 -6.73
CA PHE A 101 -15.51 1.03 -7.50
C PHE A 101 -15.49 0.79 -9.01
N MET A 102 -14.51 0.06 -9.53
CA MET A 102 -14.49 -0.32 -10.95
C MET A 102 -15.73 -1.16 -11.32
N CYS A 103 -16.19 -2.06 -10.44
CA CYS A 103 -17.42 -2.81 -10.67
C CYS A 103 -18.68 -1.93 -10.69
N LEU A 104 -18.70 -0.86 -9.87
CA LEU A 104 -19.89 -0.01 -9.70
C LEU A 104 -19.98 1.10 -10.75
N LEU A 105 -18.84 1.65 -11.17
CA LEU A 105 -18.77 2.85 -12.01
C LEU A 105 -18.42 2.54 -13.47
N SER A 106 -17.80 1.40 -13.75
CA SER A 106 -17.42 1.05 -15.12
C SER A 106 -18.53 0.26 -15.82
N PRO A 107 -18.77 0.48 -17.12
CA PRO A 107 -19.69 -0.35 -17.90
C PRO A 107 -19.18 -1.78 -18.13
N SER A 108 -17.91 -2.07 -17.83
CA SER A 108 -17.31 -3.40 -17.97
C SER A 108 -17.49 -4.24 -16.70
N ASN A 109 -17.62 -5.55 -16.86
CA ASN A 109 -17.77 -6.47 -15.73
C ASN A 109 -16.41 -6.78 -15.08
N TYR A 110 -16.19 -6.25 -13.86
CA TYR A 110 -15.02 -6.52 -13.04
C TYR A 110 -15.28 -7.46 -11.86
N SER A 111 -16.46 -8.09 -11.79
CA SER A 111 -16.86 -8.91 -10.63
C SER A 111 -15.90 -10.07 -10.35
N MET A 112 -15.34 -10.69 -11.40
CA MET A 112 -14.34 -11.75 -11.24
C MET A 112 -13.04 -11.22 -10.60
N VAL A 113 -12.61 -10.01 -10.98
CA VAL A 113 -11.44 -9.35 -10.40
C VAL A 113 -11.70 -9.01 -8.93
N LEU A 114 -12.90 -8.54 -8.60
CA LEU A 114 -13.28 -8.24 -7.21
C LEU A 114 -13.22 -9.49 -6.33
N ILE A 115 -13.82 -10.60 -6.78
CA ILE A 115 -13.78 -11.89 -6.06
C ILE A 115 -12.31 -12.31 -5.84
N LEU A 116 -11.48 -12.21 -6.88
CA LEU A 116 -10.06 -12.53 -6.77
C LEU A 116 -9.35 -11.63 -5.74
N MET A 117 -9.60 -10.32 -5.74
CA MET A 117 -8.98 -9.39 -4.78
C MET A 117 -9.43 -9.64 -3.34
N ILE A 118 -10.69 -10.02 -3.12
CA ILE A 118 -11.20 -10.39 -1.80
C ILE A 118 -10.53 -11.69 -1.32
N LEU A 119 -10.42 -12.70 -2.18
CA LEU A 119 -9.77 -13.97 -1.84
C LEU A 119 -8.27 -13.78 -1.54
N LEU A 120 -7.56 -13.01 -2.37
CA LEU A 120 -6.17 -12.66 -2.13
C LEU A 120 -6.02 -11.83 -0.85
N GLY A 121 -6.94 -10.91 -0.58
CA GLY A 121 -6.97 -10.14 0.66
C GLY A 121 -7.09 -11.08 1.87
N GLY A 122 -8.10 -11.96 1.86
CA GLY A 122 -8.26 -12.99 2.88
C GLY A 122 -6.98 -13.81 3.09
N ALA A 123 -6.39 -14.34 2.03
CA ALA A 123 -5.16 -15.14 2.08
C ALA A 123 -3.97 -14.35 2.68
N VAL A 124 -3.77 -13.09 2.26
CA VAL A 124 -2.72 -12.22 2.80
C VAL A 124 -2.96 -11.95 4.28
N GLY A 125 -4.20 -11.62 4.68
CA GLY A 125 -4.56 -11.41 6.08
C GLY A 125 -4.29 -12.65 6.94
N SER A 126 -4.76 -13.82 6.49
CA SER A 126 -4.53 -15.10 7.16
C SER A 126 -3.04 -15.43 7.28
N SER A 127 -2.23 -15.18 6.24
CA SER A 127 -0.79 -15.41 6.30
C SER A 127 -0.10 -14.59 7.40
N ARG A 128 -0.55 -13.35 7.64
CA ARG A 128 0.04 -12.47 8.66
C ARG A 128 -0.26 -12.94 10.08
N LEU A 129 -1.46 -13.47 10.28
CA LEU A 129 -1.88 -14.07 11.55
C LEU A 129 -1.19 -15.42 11.79
N MET A 130 -1.14 -16.29 10.78
CA MET A 130 -0.49 -17.62 10.88
C MET A 130 1.01 -17.53 11.15
N LEU A 131 1.68 -16.50 10.61
CA LEU A 131 3.10 -16.25 10.87
C LEU A 131 3.37 -15.57 12.21
N ASN A 132 2.32 -15.31 13.03
CA ASN A 132 2.40 -14.52 14.26
C ASN A 132 3.14 -13.18 14.08
N ALA A 133 3.05 -12.60 12.87
CA ALA A 133 3.73 -11.36 12.54
C ALA A 133 2.92 -10.14 12.99
N HIS A 134 1.59 -10.32 13.12
CA HIS A 134 0.62 -9.30 13.49
C HIS A 134 -0.57 -9.93 14.20
N ASP A 135 -1.23 -9.15 15.05
CA ASP A 135 -2.52 -9.52 15.67
C ASP A 135 -3.72 -9.20 14.77
N SER A 136 -4.88 -9.79 15.08
CA SER A 136 -6.13 -9.58 14.33
C SER A 136 -6.52 -8.10 14.25
N ALA A 137 -6.35 -7.36 15.34
CA ALA A 137 -6.61 -5.92 15.39
C ALA A 137 -5.67 -5.15 14.45
N GLU A 138 -4.38 -5.48 14.40
CA GLU A 138 -3.39 -4.81 13.56
C GLU A 138 -3.65 -5.04 12.06
N VAL A 139 -4.14 -6.23 11.71
CA VAL A 139 -4.55 -6.57 10.34
C VAL A 139 -5.84 -5.84 9.97
N PHE A 140 -6.84 -5.84 10.85
CA PHE A 140 -8.12 -5.16 10.61
C PHE A 140 -7.95 -3.65 10.47
N ILE A 141 -7.17 -3.02 11.36
CA ILE A 141 -6.80 -1.60 11.28
C ILE A 141 -6.10 -1.32 9.95
N GLY A 142 -5.18 -2.19 9.52
CA GLY A 142 -4.53 -2.09 8.22
C GLY A 142 -5.55 -2.03 7.07
N TYR A 143 -6.46 -3.00 6.98
CA TYR A 143 -7.53 -3.00 5.97
C TYR A 143 -8.36 -1.72 6.00
N PHE A 144 -8.77 -1.28 7.18
CA PHE A 144 -9.58 -0.08 7.35
C PHE A 144 -8.86 1.17 6.82
N ILE A 145 -7.58 1.36 7.16
CA ILE A 145 -6.78 2.50 6.65
C ILE A 145 -6.59 2.41 5.14
N GLY A 146 -6.44 1.20 4.59
CA GLY A 146 -6.38 0.96 3.15
C GLY A 146 -7.64 1.44 2.43
N VAL A 147 -8.80 1.03 2.94
CA VAL A 147 -10.11 1.42 2.39
C VAL A 147 -10.32 2.93 2.50
N MET A 148 -10.05 3.51 3.68
CA MET A 148 -10.22 4.94 3.91
C MET A 148 -9.27 5.79 3.05
N GLY A 149 -8.00 5.40 2.92
CA GLY A 149 -7.03 6.15 2.10
C GLY A 149 -7.45 6.20 0.63
N GLN A 150 -7.98 5.08 0.11
CA GLN A 150 -8.47 5.01 -1.26
C GLN A 150 -9.78 5.80 -1.45
N LEU A 151 -10.69 5.79 -0.47
CA LEU A 151 -11.90 6.61 -0.49
C LEU A 151 -11.57 8.11 -0.46
N VAL A 152 -10.63 8.52 0.38
CA VAL A 152 -10.17 9.91 0.43
C VAL A 152 -9.59 10.32 -0.92
N ALA A 153 -8.76 9.47 -1.53
CA ALA A 153 -8.22 9.74 -2.86
C ALA A 153 -9.31 9.86 -3.94
N LEU A 154 -10.36 9.05 -3.86
CA LEU A 154 -11.48 9.09 -4.80
C LEU A 154 -12.31 10.37 -4.66
N ASN A 155 -12.38 11.00 -3.48
CA ASN A 155 -13.07 12.28 -3.33
C ASN A 155 -12.33 13.47 -3.96
N PHE A 156 -11.05 13.32 -4.31
CA PHE A 156 -10.27 14.37 -4.97
C PHE A 156 -10.41 14.37 -6.50
N TYR A 157 -11.16 13.42 -7.07
CA TYR A 157 -11.38 13.23 -8.51
C TYR A 157 -12.88 13.06 -8.78
#